data_AF-A0A2D7PJ27-F1
#
_entry.id   AF-A0A2D7PJ27-F1
#
_cell.length_a   1.000
_cell.length_b   1.000
_cell.length_c   1.000
_cell.angle_alpha   90.00
_cell.angle_beta   90.00
_cell.angle_gamma   90.00
#
_symmetry.space_group_name_H-M   'P 1'
#
loop_
_entity.id
_entity.type
_entity.pdbx_description
1 polymer ?
#
loop_
_entity_poly.entity_id
_entity_poly.type
_entity_poly.pdbx_seq_one_letter_code
_entity_poly.pdbx_strand_id
1 'polypeptide(L)'
;MARPRGDIAEIGKFLPGSSGLPAGGTATDRQRRSGQVVYSEASKACPVAPWEHAGHTLADRGIGGPRLDFPKLVDILKSRPVSGKAHPRDADSREANPVRRARPVAEIGLAQHQTNELHPLQQLLSDFDDVRVVCLGDIMLDQYIYGRVERVSAEAPIPIIHASSQRAMLGGVGNVARNACELGAHAVLIAVTGDDDSADRIRSLSAGEPKLTARLVREQPRTTTVKTRYIADGQQLLRADEESTEPIRPETAEQIIKVLAEEIQAADALVLSDYLKGVLTDDVLAAAIAEAQAAGVPLVADPKRNNFSAYSGVTVLKPNLGELAAAARTSCQTNAEVEDAARKIMEDAAIDAMMVSRSERGLSLVERDAQTIHFSARALEVFDVSGAGDTMVSTTAVALAAGADLPLAAELANVAAGIVVGKVGTAVVNCDELAERLLEIELTGPEEKVVSADAAVADVERWRQQGKRIGFTNGCFDLLHPGHVSLLTQARSACDRLIVGLNSDDSIRRLKGEDRPVQTELARAIVLASLGFVDRVIIFSEDTPVSLLENLQPDVLVKGADYKIDEVVGADVVRAYGGEIKLAKLVPGQSSTAVIAKMSGADSSNRSALPRRFQA
;
A
#
# COMPACT_ATOMS: atom_id res chain seq x y z
N MET A 1 -8.48 69.10 -11.21
CA MET A 1 -7.01 69.20 -11.40
C MET A 1 -6.51 67.77 -11.53
N ALA A 2 -6.40 67.23 -12.74
CA ALA A 2 -5.25 67.34 -13.65
C ALA A 2 -4.42 66.03 -13.62
N ARG A 3 -4.57 65.26 -14.71
CA ARG A 3 -3.62 64.28 -15.29
C ARG A 3 -2.22 64.91 -15.52
N PRO A 4 -1.17 64.26 -16.12
CA PRO A 4 -1.06 62.95 -16.84
C PRO A 4 0.22 62.14 -16.47
N ARG A 5 0.50 60.91 -16.95
CA ARG A 5 0.75 60.39 -18.32
C ARG A 5 0.75 58.84 -18.23
N GLY A 6 0.29 58.02 -19.16
CA GLY A 6 -0.41 58.20 -20.43
C GLY A 6 -0.88 56.81 -20.91
N ASP A 7 -2.16 56.73 -21.28
CA ASP A 7 -2.72 55.74 -22.21
C ASP A 7 -2.16 56.06 -23.64
N ILE A 8 -2.24 55.25 -24.71
CA ILE A 8 -3.43 54.74 -25.41
C ILE A 8 -2.99 53.82 -26.58
N ALA A 9 -3.84 52.83 -26.87
CA ALA A 9 -4.18 52.15 -28.14
C ALA A 9 -3.20 51.17 -28.80
N GLU A 10 -3.57 49.92 -29.13
CA GLU A 10 -4.79 49.33 -29.75
C GLU A 10 -4.69 49.25 -31.29
N ILE A 11 -5.35 48.21 -31.83
CA ILE A 11 -5.74 47.99 -33.24
C ILE A 11 -4.61 47.34 -34.08
N GLY A 12 -4.76 46.17 -34.71
CA GLY A 12 -5.90 45.60 -35.42
C GLY A 12 -5.64 45.68 -36.94
N LYS A 13 -5.61 44.51 -37.61
CA LYS A 13 -5.69 44.29 -39.08
C LYS A 13 -4.71 45.04 -40.00
N PHE A 14 -3.98 44.30 -40.83
CA PHE A 14 -3.88 44.60 -42.28
C PHE A 14 -3.50 43.35 -43.09
N LEU A 15 -4.44 42.92 -43.95
CA LEU A 15 -4.16 42.26 -45.23
C LEU A 15 -3.57 43.29 -46.20
N PRO A 16 -2.98 42.84 -47.32
CA PRO A 16 -3.31 43.45 -48.61
C PRO A 16 -3.87 42.42 -49.61
N GLY A 17 -5.00 42.77 -50.23
CA GLY A 17 -5.42 42.25 -51.55
C GLY A 17 -4.56 42.92 -52.64
N SER A 18 -4.35 42.34 -53.82
CA SER A 18 -5.28 42.07 -54.93
C SER A 18 -4.41 41.36 -56.00
N SER A 19 -4.83 40.56 -56.98
CA SER A 19 -6.00 40.51 -57.86
C SER A 19 -5.84 39.28 -58.78
N GLY A 20 -6.94 38.66 -59.23
CA GLY A 20 -6.98 37.94 -60.53
C GLY A 20 -6.94 36.41 -60.52
N LEU A 21 -8.12 35.80 -60.72
CA LEU A 21 -8.35 34.47 -61.32
C LEU A 21 -7.75 34.37 -62.76
N PRO A 22 -7.71 33.22 -63.48
CA PRO A 22 -8.39 31.92 -63.25
C PRO A 22 -7.58 30.62 -63.61
N ALA A 23 -8.20 29.47 -63.30
CA ALA A 23 -8.33 28.23 -64.09
C ALA A 23 -7.12 27.46 -64.71
N GLY A 24 -7.23 26.11 -64.62
CA GLY A 24 -6.48 25.10 -65.37
C GLY A 24 -5.77 24.14 -64.41
N GLY A 25 -6.03 22.84 -64.35
CA GLY A 25 -6.40 21.89 -65.39
C GLY A 25 -5.27 20.88 -65.55
N THR A 26 -5.60 19.58 -65.43
CA THR A 26 -4.90 18.40 -65.98
C THR A 26 -3.49 18.08 -65.46
N ALA A 27 -3.27 16.96 -64.75
CA ALA A 27 -3.15 15.57 -65.22
C ALA A 27 -1.68 15.15 -65.49
N THR A 28 -1.40 13.88 -65.17
CA THR A 28 -0.31 13.01 -65.70
C THR A 28 1.13 13.37 -65.32
N ASP A 29 2.08 12.46 -65.13
CA ASP A 29 2.18 11.00 -65.05
C ASP A 29 3.66 10.70 -64.66
N ARG A 30 3.92 9.51 -64.12
CA ARG A 30 5.22 8.78 -64.12
C ARG A 30 6.49 9.45 -63.57
N GLN A 31 7.13 8.79 -62.59
CA GLN A 31 8.20 7.83 -62.89
C GLN A 31 8.67 7.06 -61.64
N ARG A 32 8.70 5.73 -61.79
CA ARG A 32 9.43 4.76 -60.96
C ARG A 32 10.91 5.13 -60.89
N ARG A 33 11.53 5.01 -59.71
CA ARG A 33 12.88 4.42 -59.57
C ARG A 33 13.01 3.66 -58.25
N SER A 34 13.14 2.35 -58.40
CA SER A 34 13.71 1.39 -57.47
C SER A 34 15.16 1.73 -57.15
N GLY A 35 15.53 1.70 -55.87
CA GLY A 35 16.92 1.72 -55.41
C GLY A 35 17.11 0.73 -54.28
N GLN A 36 17.57 -0.48 -54.62
CA GLN A 36 18.25 -1.38 -53.69
C GLN A 36 19.53 -0.70 -53.20
N VAL A 37 19.77 -0.73 -51.89
CA VAL A 37 21.11 -0.53 -51.33
C VAL A 37 21.46 -1.75 -50.49
N VAL A 38 22.67 -2.24 -50.79
CA VAL A 38 23.31 -3.48 -50.38
C VAL A 38 23.87 -3.34 -48.95
N TYR A 39 23.66 -4.35 -48.12
CA TYR A 39 24.35 -4.53 -46.84
C TYR A 39 25.80 -4.97 -47.08
N SER A 40 26.77 -4.33 -46.42
CA SER A 40 28.15 -4.81 -46.31
C SER A 40 28.42 -5.34 -44.91
N GLU A 41 28.69 -6.64 -44.80
CA GLU A 41 29.31 -7.27 -43.64
C GLU A 41 30.81 -6.98 -43.59
N ALA A 42 31.30 -6.57 -42.41
CA ALA A 42 32.63 -6.81 -41.84
C ALA A 42 32.69 -5.97 -40.53
N SER A 43 33.19 -6.39 -39.37
CA SER A 43 34.09 -7.48 -39.05
C SER A 43 34.26 -7.58 -37.53
N LYS A 44 34.32 -8.82 -37.04
CA LYS A 44 35.26 -9.39 -36.03
C LYS A 44 35.48 -8.66 -34.68
N ALA A 45 34.95 -9.33 -33.65
CA ALA A 45 35.63 -9.78 -32.42
C ALA A 45 36.86 -9.00 -31.90
N CYS A 46 36.78 -8.57 -30.63
CA CYS A 46 37.89 -8.56 -29.68
C CYS A 46 37.39 -8.74 -28.23
N PRO A 47 38.23 -9.25 -27.32
CA PRO A 47 37.83 -10.17 -26.25
C PRO A 47 37.56 -9.52 -24.89
N VAL A 48 36.84 -10.28 -24.07
CA VAL A 48 36.62 -10.05 -22.64
C VAL A 48 37.94 -10.24 -21.89
N ALA A 49 38.33 -9.26 -21.08
CA ALA A 49 39.35 -9.41 -20.04
C ALA A 49 38.74 -9.01 -18.68
N PRO A 50 38.96 -9.79 -17.60
CA PRO A 50 38.42 -9.52 -16.28
C PRO A 50 39.38 -8.61 -15.50
N TRP A 51 38.85 -7.64 -14.75
CA TRP A 51 39.66 -6.89 -13.78
C TRP A 51 38.99 -6.85 -12.42
N GLU A 52 39.77 -7.39 -11.48
CA GLU A 52 39.60 -7.40 -10.04
C GLU A 52 39.79 -6.00 -9.42
N HIS A 53 39.36 -5.94 -8.15
CA HIS A 53 39.55 -4.92 -7.12
C HIS A 53 40.47 -3.72 -7.40
N ALA A 54 39.89 -2.53 -7.33
CA ALA A 54 40.57 -1.33 -6.87
C ALA A 54 39.78 -0.71 -5.71
N GLY A 55 40.31 -0.89 -4.50
CA GLY A 55 39.89 -0.13 -3.33
C GLY A 55 40.41 1.30 -3.42
N HIS A 56 39.54 2.27 -3.19
CA HIS A 56 39.94 3.59 -2.73
C HIS A 56 39.03 4.05 -1.60
N THR A 57 39.66 4.17 -0.45
CA THR A 57 39.23 4.82 0.78
C THR A 57 38.98 6.31 0.56
N LEU A 58 37.83 6.80 1.01
CA LEU A 58 37.65 8.18 1.47
C LEU A 58 37.06 8.13 2.88
N ALA A 59 37.95 8.26 3.86
CA ALA A 59 37.61 8.62 5.23
C ALA A 59 37.59 10.16 5.36
N ASP A 60 36.86 10.62 6.37
CA ASP A 60 36.82 11.96 6.96
C ASP A 60 35.88 13.01 6.36
N ARG A 61 34.60 12.95 6.80
CA ARG A 61 34.02 13.97 7.70
C ARG A 61 33.08 13.30 8.70
N GLY A 62 33.47 13.32 9.99
CA GLY A 62 32.70 12.74 11.08
C GLY A 62 31.68 13.69 11.69
N ILE A 63 30.50 13.16 12.00
CA ILE A 63 29.75 13.41 13.25
C ILE A 63 29.24 12.04 13.70
N GLY A 64 29.64 11.61 14.89
CA GLY A 64 29.57 10.22 15.36
C GLY A 64 28.28 9.84 16.10
N GLY A 65 27.81 8.62 15.85
CA GLY A 65 26.96 7.81 16.73
C GLY A 65 27.58 6.41 16.88
N PRO A 66 27.23 5.63 17.93
CA PRO A 66 27.89 4.35 18.20
C PRO A 66 27.58 3.32 17.12
N ARG A 67 28.61 2.79 16.46
CA ARG A 67 28.51 1.67 15.50
C ARG A 67 28.25 0.36 16.24
N LEU A 68 27.14 -0.30 15.91
CA LEU A 68 26.85 -1.68 16.29
C LEU A 68 27.75 -2.66 15.49
N ASP A 69 28.42 -3.56 16.20
CA ASP A 69 29.38 -4.54 15.69
C ASP A 69 28.64 -5.84 15.29
N PHE A 70 28.18 -5.89 14.04
CA PHE A 70 27.30 -6.95 13.49
C PHE A 70 27.83 -8.40 13.54
N PRO A 71 29.15 -8.70 13.55
CA PRO A 71 29.63 -10.08 13.67
C PRO A 71 29.36 -10.74 15.02
N LYS A 72 29.09 -9.99 16.11
CA LYS A 72 28.81 -10.56 17.44
C LYS A 72 27.36 -10.99 17.66
N LEU A 73 26.43 -10.54 16.80
CA LEU A 73 25.00 -10.91 16.89
C LEU A 73 24.71 -12.29 16.29
N VAL A 74 25.55 -12.75 15.36
CA VAL A 74 25.40 -14.05 14.67
C VAL A 74 25.85 -15.23 15.55
N ASP A 75 26.80 -15.02 16.46
CA ASP A 75 27.29 -16.08 17.36
C ASP A 75 26.36 -16.34 18.56
N ILE A 76 25.49 -15.37 18.92
CA ILE A 76 24.51 -15.53 20.00
C ILE A 76 23.32 -16.39 19.54
N LEU A 77 22.99 -16.40 18.24
CA LEU A 77 21.87 -17.18 17.68
C LEU A 77 22.23 -18.63 17.34
N LYS A 78 23.50 -19.04 17.41
CA LYS A 78 23.95 -20.39 17.00
C LYS A 78 24.20 -21.39 18.14
N SER A 79 23.81 -21.09 19.38
CA SER A 79 24.04 -22.01 20.50
C SER A 79 22.75 -22.39 21.25
N ARG A 80 22.18 -23.57 20.93
CA ARG A 80 21.67 -24.59 21.88
C ARG A 80 21.06 -25.82 21.15
N PRO A 81 20.94 -26.97 21.83
CA PRO A 81 21.42 -28.26 21.30
C PRO A 81 20.36 -29.10 20.58
N VAL A 82 20.83 -29.86 19.60
CA VAL A 82 20.12 -30.98 18.97
C VAL A 82 20.14 -32.18 19.90
N SER A 83 18.97 -32.68 20.31
CA SER A 83 18.81 -34.04 20.82
C SER A 83 17.45 -34.60 20.45
N GLY A 84 17.41 -35.73 19.72
CA GLY A 84 16.16 -36.50 19.58
C GLY A 84 16.00 -37.38 18.34
N LYS A 85 16.92 -38.34 18.14
CA LYS A 85 16.79 -39.64 17.45
C LYS A 85 15.67 -39.86 16.42
N ALA A 86 16.11 -40.12 15.18
CA ALA A 86 15.34 -40.75 14.10
C ALA A 86 14.95 -42.21 14.40
N HIS A 87 13.80 -42.63 13.88
CA HIS A 87 13.49 -44.02 13.50
C HIS A 87 12.76 -44.02 12.14
N PRO A 88 13.09 -44.93 11.21
CA PRO A 88 12.55 -44.94 9.86
C PRO A 88 11.29 -45.83 9.78
N ARG A 89 10.32 -45.46 8.95
CA ARG A 89 9.34 -46.39 8.38
C ARG A 89 8.98 -45.99 6.95
N ASP A 90 9.56 -46.77 6.03
CA ASP A 90 8.96 -47.43 4.88
C ASP A 90 7.88 -46.73 4.04
N ALA A 91 8.20 -46.68 2.74
CA ALA A 91 7.28 -46.58 1.63
C ALA A 91 6.34 -47.79 1.59
N ASP A 92 5.04 -47.55 1.40
CA ASP A 92 4.28 -47.89 0.19
C ASP A 92 2.79 -47.55 0.41
N SER A 93 2.03 -47.55 -0.69
CA SER A 93 0.56 -47.50 -0.81
C SER A 93 -0.15 -46.15 -1.01
N ARG A 94 -0.54 -46.00 -2.28
CA ARG A 94 -1.70 -45.29 -2.83
C ARG A 94 -2.93 -45.40 -1.92
N GLU A 95 -3.61 -44.27 -1.65
CA GLU A 95 -5.07 -44.20 -1.65
C GLU A 95 -5.59 -42.76 -1.59
N ALA A 96 -6.82 -42.61 -2.08
CA ALA A 96 -7.47 -41.39 -2.54
C ALA A 96 -7.74 -40.33 -1.46
N ASN A 97 -7.74 -39.08 -1.93
CA ASN A 97 -8.06 -37.84 -1.22
C ASN A 97 -9.53 -37.81 -0.73
N PRO A 98 -9.83 -37.69 0.58
CA PRO A 98 -11.15 -37.35 1.05
C PRO A 98 -11.25 -35.86 1.38
N VAL A 99 -12.11 -35.19 0.61
CA VAL A 99 -12.82 -33.93 0.88
C VAL A 99 -12.80 -33.51 2.36
N ARG A 100 -12.05 -32.45 2.68
CA ARG A 100 -12.07 -31.82 4.01
C ARG A 100 -13.37 -31.03 4.18
N ARG A 101 -14.34 -31.64 4.88
CA ARG A 101 -15.50 -30.93 5.46
C ARG A 101 -15.04 -30.01 6.59
N ALA A 102 -15.57 -28.77 6.58
CA ALA A 102 -15.45 -27.81 7.67
C ALA A 102 -15.81 -28.43 9.03
N ARG A 103 -14.98 -28.20 10.05
CA ARG A 103 -15.24 -28.62 11.44
C ARG A 103 -16.06 -27.54 12.16
N PRO A 104 -17.08 -27.91 12.95
CA PRO A 104 -17.79 -26.96 13.79
C PRO A 104 -16.95 -26.65 15.03
N VAL A 105 -16.87 -25.37 15.39
CA VAL A 105 -16.26 -24.90 16.64
C VAL A 105 -17.21 -25.25 17.79
N ALA A 106 -16.79 -26.17 18.65
CA ALA A 106 -17.45 -26.45 19.93
C ALA A 106 -16.62 -25.87 21.08
N GLU A 107 -17.37 -25.45 22.09
CA GLU A 107 -17.02 -24.52 23.16
C GLU A 107 -16.25 -25.18 24.34
N ILE A 108 -15.57 -24.32 25.13
CA ILE A 108 -15.09 -24.45 26.53
C ILE A 108 -13.68 -25.03 26.77
N GLY A 109 -12.84 -24.25 27.46
CA GLY A 109 -11.82 -24.80 28.38
C GLY A 109 -10.57 -23.93 28.62
N LEU A 110 -10.58 -23.13 29.69
CA LEU A 110 -9.37 -22.49 30.24
C LEU A 110 -8.34 -23.56 30.66
N ALA A 111 -7.25 -23.71 29.89
CA ALA A 111 -6.00 -24.31 30.37
C ALA A 111 -4.81 -23.77 29.56
N GLN A 112 -3.85 -23.21 30.28
CA GLN A 112 -2.65 -22.56 29.76
C GLN A 112 -1.71 -23.56 29.07
N HIS A 113 -1.44 -23.34 27.79
CA HIS A 113 -0.19 -23.72 27.14
C HIS A 113 0.29 -22.57 26.26
N GLN A 114 1.43 -21.99 26.61
CA GLN A 114 2.14 -21.02 25.77
C GLN A 114 2.77 -21.76 24.59
N THR A 115 2.04 -21.84 23.48
CA THR A 115 2.61 -22.02 22.15
C THR A 115 2.91 -20.64 21.56
N ASN A 116 4.09 -20.51 20.94
CA ASN A 116 4.49 -19.36 20.13
C ASN A 116 3.58 -19.29 18.90
N GLU A 117 2.34 -18.88 19.06
CA GLU A 117 1.44 -18.63 17.93
C GLU A 117 1.88 -17.31 17.29
N LEU A 118 2.33 -17.39 16.04
CA LEU A 118 2.58 -16.21 15.21
C LEU A 118 1.29 -15.38 15.17
N HIS A 119 1.42 -14.06 15.11
CA HIS A 119 0.27 -13.19 14.95
C HIS A 119 -0.54 -13.64 13.71
N PRO A 120 -1.89 -13.64 13.71
CA PRO A 120 -2.68 -14.18 12.60
C PRO A 120 -2.28 -13.65 11.21
N LEU A 121 -1.90 -12.38 11.13
CA LEU A 121 -1.36 -11.76 9.91
C LEU A 121 0.01 -12.34 9.49
N GLN A 122 0.92 -12.56 10.44
CA GLN A 122 2.23 -13.16 10.15
C GLN A 122 2.09 -14.59 9.65
N GLN A 123 1.12 -15.34 10.20
CA GLN A 123 0.81 -16.67 9.72
C GLN A 123 0.25 -16.63 8.30
N LEU A 124 -0.70 -15.74 8.01
CA LEU A 124 -1.23 -15.57 6.66
C LEU A 124 -0.12 -15.25 5.64
N LEU A 125 0.78 -14.32 5.97
CA LEU A 125 1.89 -13.95 5.07
C LEU A 125 2.89 -15.10 4.88
N SER A 126 3.10 -15.96 5.87
CA SER A 126 3.93 -17.15 5.68
C SER A 126 3.26 -18.21 4.80
N ASP A 127 1.94 -18.28 4.83
CA ASP A 127 1.17 -19.25 4.03
C ASP A 127 1.19 -18.89 2.52
N PHE A 128 1.63 -17.67 2.14
CA PHE A 128 1.77 -17.27 0.74
C PHE A 128 2.77 -18.13 -0.03
N ASP A 129 3.78 -18.69 0.63
CA ASP A 129 4.80 -19.53 0.00
C ASP A 129 4.23 -20.84 -0.57
N ASP A 130 3.11 -21.32 -0.02
CA ASP A 130 2.45 -22.56 -0.42
C ASP A 130 1.37 -22.34 -1.50
N VAL A 131 1.05 -21.08 -1.83
CA VAL A 131 0.00 -20.72 -2.79
C VAL A 131 0.48 -20.84 -4.24
N ARG A 132 -0.36 -21.42 -5.11
CA ARG A 132 -0.19 -21.42 -6.56
C ARG A 132 -1.26 -20.57 -7.26
N VAL A 133 -0.86 -19.48 -7.92
CA VAL A 133 -1.76 -18.60 -8.68
C VAL A 133 -1.55 -18.78 -10.18
N VAL A 134 -2.62 -18.99 -10.94
CA VAL A 134 -2.60 -18.93 -12.40
C VAL A 134 -2.94 -17.52 -12.86
N CYS A 135 -2.10 -16.91 -13.67
CA CYS A 135 -2.28 -15.59 -14.24
C CYS A 135 -2.44 -15.71 -15.76
N LEU A 136 -3.64 -15.43 -16.27
CA LEU A 136 -4.00 -15.49 -17.68
C LEU A 136 -4.36 -14.10 -18.21
N GLY A 137 -3.77 -13.69 -19.34
CA GLY A 137 -4.13 -12.41 -19.94
C GLY A 137 -3.15 -11.90 -20.99
N ASP A 138 -3.24 -10.59 -21.21
CA ASP A 138 -2.41 -9.88 -22.17
C ASP A 138 -1.03 -9.58 -21.57
N ILE A 139 0.02 -10.15 -22.17
CA ILE A 139 1.42 -9.92 -21.77
C ILE A 139 2.06 -8.81 -22.60
N MET A 140 2.95 -8.05 -21.98
CA MET A 140 3.74 -7.04 -22.66
C MET A 140 5.15 -6.94 -22.11
N LEU A 141 6.06 -6.40 -22.91
CA LEU A 141 7.40 -6.04 -22.50
C LEU A 141 7.44 -4.55 -22.17
N ASP A 142 7.58 -4.22 -20.89
CA ASP A 142 7.81 -2.84 -20.46
C ASP A 142 9.30 -2.53 -20.56
N GLN A 143 9.63 -1.56 -21.41
CA GLN A 143 11.00 -1.15 -21.70
C GLN A 143 11.24 0.29 -21.27
N TYR A 144 12.34 0.53 -20.60
CA TYR A 144 12.75 1.85 -20.12
C TYR A 144 14.12 2.19 -20.70
N ILE A 145 14.20 3.29 -21.43
CA ILE A 145 15.43 3.84 -21.99
C ILE A 145 15.76 5.11 -21.22
N TYR A 146 16.81 5.06 -20.40
CA TYR A 146 17.29 6.18 -19.62
C TYR A 146 18.40 6.91 -20.38
N GLY A 147 18.40 8.23 -20.30
CA GLY A 147 19.42 9.05 -20.94
C GLY A 147 19.42 10.49 -20.43
N ARG A 148 20.09 11.36 -21.18
CA ARG A 148 20.09 12.81 -20.98
C ARG A 148 19.72 13.52 -22.27
N VAL A 149 19.09 14.70 -22.16
CA VAL A 149 18.83 15.58 -23.30
C VAL A 149 19.78 16.77 -23.24
N GLU A 150 20.79 16.77 -24.09
CA GLU A 150 21.79 17.85 -24.13
C GLU A 150 21.49 18.90 -25.20
N ARG A 151 20.74 18.51 -26.24
CA ARG A 151 20.46 19.38 -27.38
C ARG A 151 19.16 19.02 -28.10
N VAL A 152 18.65 19.99 -28.85
CA VAL A 152 17.53 19.82 -29.78
C VAL A 152 18.07 19.37 -31.13
N SER A 153 17.30 18.55 -31.86
CA SER A 153 17.66 18.10 -33.20
C SER A 153 17.71 19.26 -34.20
N ALA A 154 18.64 19.16 -35.16
CA ALA A 154 18.71 20.09 -36.29
C ALA A 154 17.69 19.73 -37.39
N GLU A 155 17.14 18.52 -37.36
CA GLU A 155 16.17 18.00 -38.35
C GLU A 155 14.73 18.41 -38.02
N ALA A 156 14.41 18.53 -36.74
CA ALA A 156 13.10 18.93 -36.24
C ALA A 156 13.24 19.50 -34.82
N PRO A 157 12.30 20.33 -34.33
CA PRO A 157 12.32 20.90 -32.98
C PRO A 157 11.96 19.85 -31.91
N ILE A 158 12.69 18.74 -31.88
CA ILE A 158 12.51 17.59 -30.98
C ILE A 158 13.78 17.35 -30.18
N PRO A 159 13.68 16.89 -28.92
CA PRO A 159 14.84 16.56 -28.11
C PRO A 159 15.59 15.34 -28.66
N ILE A 160 16.92 15.34 -28.56
CA ILE A 160 17.74 14.14 -28.79
C ILE A 160 18.11 13.55 -27.44
N ILE A 161 17.70 12.31 -27.19
CA ILE A 161 18.11 11.55 -26.01
C ILE A 161 19.42 10.81 -26.30
N HIS A 162 20.45 11.06 -25.49
CA HIS A 162 21.62 10.21 -25.45
C HIS A 162 21.38 9.08 -24.44
N ALA A 163 20.99 7.90 -24.93
CA ALA A 163 20.69 6.75 -24.09
C ALA A 163 21.94 6.29 -23.33
N SER A 164 21.82 6.14 -22.01
CA SER A 164 22.88 5.70 -21.11
C SER A 164 22.63 4.29 -20.58
N SER A 165 21.37 3.87 -20.45
CA SER A 165 21.02 2.52 -20.04
C SER A 165 19.62 2.13 -20.50
N GLN A 166 19.37 0.82 -20.56
CA GLN A 166 18.08 0.25 -20.88
C GLN A 166 17.72 -0.80 -19.83
N ARG A 167 16.46 -0.83 -19.43
CA ARG A 167 15.88 -1.89 -18.57
C ARG A 167 14.63 -2.43 -19.23
N ALA A 168 14.39 -3.72 -19.07
CA ALA A 168 13.21 -4.40 -19.57
C ALA A 168 12.63 -5.29 -18.46
N MET A 169 11.31 -5.32 -18.37
CA MET A 169 10.57 -6.07 -17.36
C MET A 169 9.27 -6.61 -17.95
N LEU A 170 8.72 -7.63 -17.30
CA LEU A 170 7.41 -8.15 -17.67
C LEU A 170 6.34 -7.14 -17.27
N GLY A 171 5.46 -6.80 -18.22
CA GLY A 171 4.30 -5.94 -18.05
C GLY A 171 2.99 -6.69 -18.27
N GLY A 172 1.87 -6.03 -17.97
CA GLY A 172 0.53 -6.62 -18.08
C GLY A 172 0.36 -7.82 -17.15
N VAL A 173 -0.20 -8.92 -17.66
CA VAL A 173 -0.32 -10.15 -16.86
C VAL A 173 1.04 -10.68 -16.38
N GLY A 174 2.13 -10.34 -17.08
CA GLY A 174 3.48 -10.65 -16.65
C GLY A 174 3.88 -9.92 -15.37
N ASN A 175 3.45 -8.67 -15.17
CA ASN A 175 3.68 -7.92 -13.94
C ASN A 175 2.81 -8.45 -12.78
N VAL A 176 1.58 -8.87 -13.07
CA VAL A 176 0.70 -9.56 -12.10
C VAL A 176 1.39 -10.82 -11.56
N ALA A 177 1.94 -11.65 -12.44
CA ALA A 177 2.64 -12.87 -12.08
C ALA A 177 3.94 -12.59 -11.28
N ARG A 178 4.69 -11.53 -11.63
CA ARG A 178 5.86 -11.09 -10.85
C ARG A 178 5.49 -10.63 -9.44
N ASN A 179 4.40 -9.87 -9.28
CA ASN A 179 3.90 -9.48 -7.96
C ASN A 179 3.56 -10.71 -7.10
N ALA A 180 2.94 -11.74 -7.70
CA ALA A 180 2.61 -12.96 -6.96
C ALA A 180 3.89 -13.70 -6.50
N CYS A 181 4.91 -13.78 -7.38
CA CYS A 181 6.20 -14.37 -7.03
C CYS A 181 6.93 -13.61 -5.92
N GLU A 182 6.91 -12.27 -5.97
CA GLU A 182 7.57 -11.42 -4.99
C GLU A 182 6.89 -11.50 -3.61
N LEU A 183 5.57 -11.69 -3.59
CA LEU A 183 4.80 -12.04 -2.38
C LEU A 183 5.04 -13.48 -1.89
N GLY A 184 5.88 -14.27 -2.57
CA GLY A 184 6.20 -15.63 -2.15
C GLY A 184 5.39 -16.72 -2.85
N ALA A 185 4.30 -16.40 -3.54
CA ALA A 185 3.50 -17.43 -4.23
C ALA A 185 4.19 -18.01 -5.47
N HIS A 186 3.80 -19.22 -5.84
CA HIS A 186 4.14 -19.82 -7.13
C HIS A 186 3.18 -19.32 -8.22
N ALA A 187 3.69 -18.62 -9.24
CA ALA A 187 2.86 -18.10 -10.31
C ALA A 187 2.98 -18.94 -11.59
N VAL A 188 1.86 -19.17 -12.27
CA VAL A 188 1.81 -19.72 -13.63
C VAL A 188 1.34 -18.62 -14.57
N LEU A 189 2.19 -18.24 -15.52
CA LEU A 189 1.89 -17.19 -16.48
C LEU A 189 1.43 -17.81 -17.81
N ILE A 190 0.16 -17.65 -18.15
CA ILE A 190 -0.42 -18.09 -19.43
C ILE A 190 -0.69 -16.86 -20.29
N ALA A 191 -0.05 -16.77 -21.45
CA ALA A 191 -0.20 -15.61 -22.34
C ALA A 191 0.15 -15.95 -23.80
N VAL A 192 -0.18 -15.03 -24.71
CA VAL A 192 0.20 -15.10 -26.13
C VAL A 192 1.25 -14.06 -26.44
N THR A 193 2.27 -14.48 -27.19
CA THR A 193 3.28 -13.58 -27.77
C THR A 193 3.27 -13.68 -29.29
N GLY A 194 3.93 -12.73 -29.95
CA GLY A 194 4.34 -12.90 -31.33
C GLY A 194 5.45 -13.95 -31.49
N ASP A 195 6.02 -13.98 -32.68
CA ASP A 195 7.23 -14.73 -33.01
C ASP A 195 8.35 -13.75 -33.39
N ASP A 196 8.81 -12.99 -32.39
CA ASP A 196 9.76 -11.89 -32.51
C ASP A 196 10.76 -11.86 -31.34
N ASP A 197 11.79 -11.01 -31.45
CA ASP A 197 12.84 -10.86 -30.43
C ASP A 197 12.27 -10.47 -29.06
N SER A 198 11.16 -9.70 -29.06
CA SER A 198 10.46 -9.31 -27.84
C SER A 198 9.83 -10.51 -27.13
N ALA A 199 9.29 -11.49 -27.87
CA ALA A 199 8.80 -12.74 -27.31
C ALA A 199 9.94 -13.57 -26.66
N ASP A 200 11.12 -13.61 -27.29
CA ASP A 200 12.31 -14.26 -26.72
C ASP A 200 12.80 -13.55 -25.46
N ARG A 201 12.72 -12.21 -25.44
CA ARG A 201 13.06 -11.42 -24.26
C ARG A 201 12.10 -11.67 -23.10
N ILE A 202 10.80 -11.72 -23.35
CA ILE A 202 9.78 -12.09 -22.36
C ILE A 202 10.08 -13.47 -21.79
N ARG A 203 10.31 -14.48 -22.64
CA ARG A 203 10.64 -15.84 -22.20
C ARG A 203 11.89 -15.86 -21.29
N SER A 204 12.92 -15.10 -21.67
CA SER A 204 14.17 -15.01 -20.90
C SER A 204 13.95 -14.34 -19.53
N LEU A 205 13.16 -13.27 -19.49
CA LEU A 205 12.78 -12.59 -18.24
C LEU A 205 11.96 -13.53 -17.34
N SER A 206 10.98 -14.25 -17.90
CA SER A 206 10.19 -15.19 -17.13
C SER A 206 11.02 -16.34 -16.55
N ALA A 207 12.02 -16.84 -17.29
CA ALA A 207 12.92 -17.89 -16.80
C ALA A 207 13.87 -17.41 -15.69
N GLY A 208 14.06 -16.08 -15.56
CA GLY A 208 14.86 -15.48 -14.49
C GLY A 208 14.13 -15.35 -13.15
N GLU A 209 12.82 -15.59 -13.12
CA GLU A 209 11.97 -15.47 -11.93
C GLU A 209 11.79 -16.85 -11.27
N PRO A 210 12.37 -17.14 -10.08
CA PRO A 210 12.47 -18.50 -9.53
C PRO A 210 11.14 -19.22 -9.27
N LYS A 211 10.09 -18.47 -8.92
CA LYS A 211 8.75 -19.00 -8.60
C LYS A 211 7.76 -18.89 -9.77
N LEU A 212 8.23 -18.49 -10.95
CA LEU A 212 7.40 -18.27 -12.13
C LEU A 212 7.50 -19.43 -13.13
N THR A 213 6.37 -20.02 -13.48
CA THR A 213 6.25 -20.99 -14.58
C THR A 213 5.56 -20.33 -15.78
N ALA A 214 6.28 -20.14 -16.88
CA ALA A 214 5.70 -19.54 -18.08
C ALA A 214 5.13 -20.59 -19.06
N ARG A 215 3.93 -20.31 -19.56
CA ARG A 215 3.19 -21.03 -20.61
C ARG A 215 2.83 -20.05 -21.73
N LEU A 216 3.81 -19.75 -22.57
CA LEU A 216 3.67 -18.76 -23.65
C LEU A 216 3.33 -19.45 -24.97
N VAL A 217 2.18 -19.10 -25.55
CA VAL A 217 1.76 -19.55 -26.89
C VAL A 217 2.20 -18.52 -27.92
N ARG A 218 2.83 -18.96 -29.02
CA ARG A 218 3.23 -18.06 -30.11
C ARG A 218 2.18 -18.02 -31.21
N GLU A 219 1.86 -16.82 -31.68
CA GLU A 219 0.96 -16.61 -32.80
C GLU A 219 1.64 -15.77 -33.90
N GLN A 220 1.47 -16.18 -35.16
CA GLN A 220 1.85 -15.39 -36.33
C GLN A 220 0.61 -14.98 -37.12
N PRO A 221 0.54 -13.75 -37.67
CA PRO A 221 1.58 -12.72 -37.70
C PRO A 221 1.49 -11.70 -36.55
N ARG A 222 1.07 -12.11 -35.33
CA ARG A 222 0.94 -11.21 -34.19
C ARG A 222 2.30 -10.64 -33.78
N THR A 223 2.33 -9.34 -33.48
CA THR A 223 3.48 -8.67 -32.85
C THR A 223 3.32 -8.72 -31.33
N THR A 224 4.39 -9.06 -30.62
CA THR A 224 4.44 -8.98 -29.16
C THR A 224 4.26 -7.54 -28.70
N THR A 225 3.39 -7.30 -27.71
CA THR A 225 3.18 -5.96 -27.16
C THR A 225 4.43 -5.45 -26.45
N VAL A 226 4.95 -4.29 -26.86
CA VAL A 226 6.09 -3.61 -26.23
C VAL A 226 5.69 -2.18 -25.90
N LYS A 227 6.04 -1.74 -24.69
CA LYS A 227 5.82 -0.36 -24.23
C LYS A 227 7.16 0.26 -23.83
N THR A 228 7.73 1.04 -24.75
CA THR A 228 9.03 1.69 -24.56
C THR A 228 8.85 3.11 -24.02
N ARG A 229 9.37 3.38 -22.84
CA ARG A 229 9.37 4.69 -22.16
C ARG A 229 10.76 5.30 -22.21
N TYR A 230 10.86 6.52 -22.72
CA TYR A 230 12.10 7.30 -22.78
C TYR A 230 12.15 8.27 -21.61
N ILE A 231 13.17 8.17 -20.77
CA ILE A 231 13.32 8.95 -19.55
C ILE A 231 14.63 9.73 -19.59
N ALA A 232 14.56 11.05 -19.37
CA ALA A 232 15.72 11.90 -19.21
C ALA A 232 15.53 12.86 -18.04
N ASP A 233 16.60 13.08 -17.27
CA ASP A 233 16.62 14.04 -16.14
C ASP A 233 15.45 13.84 -15.15
N GLY A 234 15.08 12.58 -14.92
CA GLY A 234 13.98 12.19 -14.03
C GLY A 234 12.58 12.35 -14.62
N GLN A 235 12.44 12.78 -15.87
CA GLN A 235 11.15 13.01 -16.54
C GLN A 235 10.95 12.05 -17.70
N GLN A 236 9.72 11.53 -17.85
CA GLN A 236 9.33 10.76 -19.02
C GLN A 236 9.05 11.69 -20.21
N LEU A 237 9.79 11.53 -21.30
CA LEU A 237 9.69 12.37 -22.49
C LEU A 237 8.69 11.83 -23.53
N LEU A 238 8.70 10.51 -23.74
CA LEU A 238 7.92 9.84 -24.78
C LEU A 238 7.61 8.40 -24.35
N ARG A 239 6.47 7.88 -24.81
CA ARG A 239 6.17 6.46 -24.85
C ARG A 239 5.91 6.01 -26.28
N ALA A 240 6.53 4.92 -26.70
CA ALA A 240 6.29 4.24 -27.96
C ALA A 240 5.69 2.86 -27.67
N ASP A 241 4.55 2.57 -28.27
CA ASP A 241 3.83 1.32 -28.12
C ASP A 241 3.87 0.56 -29.46
N GLU A 242 4.36 -0.67 -29.43
CA GLU A 242 4.32 -1.61 -30.55
C GLU A 242 3.36 -2.72 -30.14
N GLU A 243 2.21 -2.84 -30.79
CA GLU A 243 1.17 -3.76 -30.30
C GLU A 243 0.23 -4.24 -31.41
N SER A 244 -0.32 -5.44 -31.18
CA SER A 244 -1.51 -5.94 -31.88
C SER A 244 -2.69 -5.97 -30.91
N THR A 245 -3.83 -5.42 -31.33
CA THR A 245 -5.09 -5.43 -30.57
C THR A 245 -6.13 -6.38 -31.16
N GLU A 246 -5.81 -7.04 -32.28
CA GLU A 246 -6.71 -7.98 -32.93
C GLU A 246 -6.98 -9.19 -32.02
N PRO A 247 -8.19 -9.77 -32.00
CA PRO A 247 -8.43 -11.04 -31.30
C PRO A 247 -7.45 -12.13 -31.76
N ILE A 248 -7.00 -12.96 -30.82
CA ILE A 248 -6.23 -14.16 -31.17
C ILE A 248 -7.07 -15.10 -32.02
N ARG A 249 -6.40 -15.93 -32.83
CA ARG A 249 -7.09 -16.89 -33.70
C ARG A 249 -7.75 -18.01 -32.87
N PRO A 250 -8.83 -18.63 -33.38
CA PRO A 250 -9.52 -19.72 -32.68
C PRO A 250 -8.59 -20.85 -32.26
N GLU A 251 -7.62 -21.23 -33.10
CA GLU A 251 -6.67 -22.31 -32.79
C GLU A 251 -5.72 -21.92 -31.64
N THR A 252 -5.35 -20.64 -31.55
CA THR A 252 -4.56 -20.09 -30.45
C THR A 252 -5.39 -20.06 -29.16
N ALA A 253 -6.67 -19.68 -29.25
CA ALA A 253 -7.59 -19.69 -28.12
C ALA A 253 -7.79 -21.11 -27.55
N GLU A 254 -8.00 -22.12 -28.43
CA GLU A 254 -8.10 -23.52 -28.03
C GLU A 254 -6.85 -24.02 -27.28
N GLN A 255 -5.65 -23.61 -27.73
CA GLN A 255 -4.40 -23.97 -27.06
C GLN A 255 -4.29 -23.36 -25.66
N ILE A 256 -4.64 -22.08 -25.49
CA ILE A 256 -4.63 -21.41 -24.19
C ILE A 256 -5.64 -22.03 -23.24
N ILE A 257 -6.87 -22.29 -23.71
CA ILE A 257 -7.93 -22.89 -22.91
C ILE A 257 -7.49 -24.28 -22.43
N LYS A 258 -6.87 -25.07 -23.31
CA LYS A 258 -6.31 -26.38 -22.93
C LYS A 258 -5.24 -26.25 -21.84
N VAL A 259 -4.28 -25.33 -22.01
CA VAL A 259 -3.23 -25.10 -21.02
C VAL A 259 -3.83 -24.63 -19.69
N LEU A 260 -4.84 -23.77 -19.71
CA LEU A 260 -5.53 -23.31 -18.52
C LEU A 260 -6.18 -24.48 -17.78
N ALA A 261 -6.92 -25.34 -18.49
CA ALA A 261 -7.58 -26.51 -17.91
C ALA A 261 -6.59 -27.51 -17.28
N GLU A 262 -5.35 -27.57 -17.77
CA GLU A 262 -4.27 -28.38 -17.17
C GLU A 262 -3.71 -27.72 -15.89
N GLU A 263 -3.39 -26.43 -15.95
CA GLU A 263 -2.72 -25.71 -14.86
C GLU A 263 -3.66 -25.39 -13.69
N ILE A 264 -4.95 -25.20 -13.94
CA ILE A 264 -5.92 -24.84 -12.90
C ILE A 264 -6.21 -25.98 -11.91
N GLN A 265 -5.92 -27.24 -12.28
CA GLN A 265 -6.13 -28.40 -11.42
C GLN A 265 -5.30 -28.39 -10.13
N ALA A 266 -4.17 -27.68 -10.14
CA ALA A 266 -3.28 -27.54 -9.00
C ALA A 266 -3.25 -26.10 -8.46
N ALA A 267 -4.07 -25.20 -9.01
CA ALA A 267 -4.09 -23.80 -8.63
C ALA A 267 -4.98 -23.56 -7.40
N ASP A 268 -4.63 -22.53 -6.64
CA ASP A 268 -5.41 -22.04 -5.50
C ASP A 268 -6.17 -20.75 -5.85
N ALA A 269 -5.78 -20.05 -6.93
CA ALA A 269 -6.49 -18.91 -7.49
C ALA A 269 -6.24 -18.75 -8.98
N LEU A 270 -7.19 -18.10 -9.68
CA LEU A 270 -7.04 -17.64 -11.05
C LEU A 270 -7.13 -16.11 -11.12
N VAL A 271 -6.22 -15.50 -11.88
CA VAL A 271 -6.21 -14.08 -12.19
C VAL A 271 -6.39 -13.87 -13.69
N LEU A 272 -7.32 -12.99 -14.05
CA LEU A 272 -7.53 -12.53 -15.42
C LEU A 272 -7.11 -11.07 -15.55
N SER A 273 -6.19 -10.80 -16.47
CA SER A 273 -5.66 -9.45 -16.68
C SER A 273 -5.92 -8.99 -18.11
N ASP A 274 -6.98 -8.21 -18.28
CA ASP A 274 -7.44 -7.71 -19.59
C ASP A 274 -6.82 -6.35 -19.89
N TYR A 275 -6.13 -6.24 -21.02
CA TYR A 275 -5.60 -4.98 -21.52
C TYR A 275 -6.15 -4.63 -22.92
N LEU A 276 -7.20 -5.34 -23.37
CA LEU A 276 -7.74 -5.29 -24.73
C LEU A 276 -6.66 -5.51 -25.81
N LYS A 277 -5.74 -6.46 -25.58
CA LYS A 277 -4.74 -6.87 -26.59
C LYS A 277 -5.12 -8.16 -27.33
N GLY A 278 -6.31 -8.67 -27.07
CA GLY A 278 -6.96 -9.70 -27.87
C GLY A 278 -6.78 -11.13 -27.38
N VAL A 279 -6.09 -11.35 -26.25
CA VAL A 279 -5.94 -12.71 -25.66
C VAL A 279 -7.23 -13.14 -24.96
N LEU A 280 -7.81 -12.27 -24.14
CA LEU A 280 -9.07 -12.54 -23.44
C LEU A 280 -10.25 -12.28 -24.38
N THR A 281 -10.44 -13.15 -25.36
CA THR A 281 -11.66 -13.18 -26.20
C THR A 281 -12.86 -13.67 -25.37
N ASP A 282 -14.07 -13.55 -25.91
CA ASP A 282 -15.28 -14.03 -25.22
C ASP A 282 -15.20 -15.53 -24.92
N ASP A 283 -14.65 -16.32 -25.84
CA ASP A 283 -14.48 -17.77 -25.67
C ASP A 283 -13.46 -18.10 -24.57
N VAL A 284 -12.30 -17.40 -24.55
CA VAL A 284 -11.27 -17.59 -23.53
C VAL A 284 -11.79 -17.16 -22.15
N LEU A 285 -12.50 -16.04 -22.09
CA LEU A 285 -13.04 -15.50 -20.86
C LEU A 285 -14.11 -16.42 -20.26
N ALA A 286 -15.05 -16.89 -21.09
CA ALA A 286 -16.08 -17.83 -20.67
C ALA A 286 -15.49 -19.17 -20.21
N ALA A 287 -14.52 -19.72 -20.94
CA ALA A 287 -13.82 -20.93 -20.55
C ALA A 287 -13.08 -20.75 -19.22
N ALA A 288 -12.36 -19.64 -19.04
CA ALA A 288 -11.60 -19.38 -17.83
C ALA A 288 -12.48 -19.25 -16.57
N ILE A 289 -13.62 -18.57 -16.70
CA ILE A 289 -14.61 -18.48 -15.63
C ILE A 289 -15.16 -19.87 -15.28
N ALA A 290 -15.54 -20.66 -16.29
CA ALA A 290 -16.08 -22.00 -16.08
C ALA A 290 -15.07 -22.94 -15.40
N GLU A 291 -13.80 -22.91 -15.81
CA GLU A 291 -12.74 -23.72 -15.23
C GLU A 291 -12.46 -23.33 -13.76
N ALA A 292 -12.43 -22.02 -13.45
CA ALA A 292 -12.25 -21.57 -12.06
C ALA A 292 -13.42 -21.98 -11.15
N GLN A 293 -14.65 -21.87 -11.65
CA GLN A 293 -15.85 -22.31 -10.93
C GLN A 293 -15.87 -23.83 -10.72
N ALA A 294 -15.45 -24.61 -11.73
CA ALA A 294 -15.36 -26.06 -11.63
C ALA A 294 -14.28 -26.50 -10.62
N ALA A 295 -13.15 -25.80 -10.57
CA ALA A 295 -12.09 -26.03 -9.60
C ALA A 295 -12.43 -25.51 -8.19
N GLY A 296 -13.39 -24.59 -8.07
CA GLY A 296 -13.78 -23.97 -6.80
C GLY A 296 -12.75 -23.00 -6.26
N VAL A 297 -11.95 -22.38 -7.14
CA VAL A 297 -10.90 -21.42 -6.78
C VAL A 297 -11.38 -19.97 -6.95
N PRO A 298 -10.94 -19.03 -6.10
CA PRO A 298 -11.23 -17.62 -6.29
C PRO A 298 -10.70 -17.11 -7.65
N LEU A 299 -11.54 -16.35 -8.34
CA LEU A 299 -11.24 -15.71 -9.61
C LEU A 299 -11.21 -14.19 -9.45
N VAL A 300 -10.06 -13.57 -9.65
CA VAL A 300 -9.88 -12.12 -9.61
C VAL A 300 -9.63 -11.60 -11.02
N ALA A 301 -10.39 -10.60 -11.47
CA ALA A 301 -10.23 -10.03 -12.81
C ALA A 301 -9.96 -8.51 -12.78
N ASP A 302 -9.01 -8.06 -13.60
CA ASP A 302 -8.79 -6.66 -13.94
C ASP A 302 -9.49 -6.35 -15.27
N PRO A 303 -10.61 -5.60 -15.27
CA PRO A 303 -11.38 -5.37 -16.47
C PRO A 303 -10.80 -4.22 -17.31
N LYS A 304 -11.02 -4.32 -18.63
CA LYS A 304 -10.76 -3.19 -19.54
C LYS A 304 -11.89 -2.91 -20.51
N ARG A 305 -12.86 -3.81 -20.59
CA ARG A 305 -14.06 -3.68 -21.41
C ARG A 305 -15.06 -2.73 -20.75
N ASN A 306 -15.79 -1.96 -21.55
CA ASN A 306 -16.87 -1.11 -21.03
C ASN A 306 -18.10 -1.89 -20.57
N ASN A 307 -18.25 -3.15 -21.00
CA ASN A 307 -19.35 -4.02 -20.59
C ASN A 307 -18.84 -5.09 -19.63
N PHE A 308 -19.17 -4.96 -18.35
CA PHE A 308 -18.72 -5.90 -17.33
C PHE A 308 -19.51 -7.22 -17.32
N SER A 309 -20.60 -7.34 -18.09
CA SER A 309 -21.33 -8.62 -18.20
C SER A 309 -20.48 -9.75 -18.78
N ALA A 310 -19.39 -9.42 -19.49
CA ALA A 310 -18.42 -10.39 -19.99
C ALA A 310 -17.70 -11.13 -18.84
N TYR A 311 -17.58 -10.50 -17.67
CA TYR A 311 -16.92 -11.06 -16.48
C TYR A 311 -17.93 -11.69 -15.50
N SER A 312 -19.08 -12.13 -15.98
CA SER A 312 -20.12 -12.72 -15.14
C SER A 312 -19.63 -14.01 -14.48
N GLY A 313 -19.76 -14.12 -13.16
CA GLY A 313 -19.28 -15.27 -12.39
C GLY A 313 -17.84 -15.16 -11.85
N VAL A 314 -17.20 -13.99 -12.01
CA VAL A 314 -15.95 -13.63 -11.33
C VAL A 314 -16.19 -13.40 -9.83
N THR A 315 -15.28 -13.88 -8.98
CA THR A 315 -15.32 -13.66 -7.52
C THR A 315 -15.08 -12.20 -7.17
N VAL A 316 -14.02 -11.60 -7.73
CA VAL A 316 -13.67 -10.19 -7.49
C VAL A 316 -13.33 -9.50 -8.80
N LEU A 317 -14.08 -8.45 -9.14
CA LEU A 317 -13.76 -7.57 -10.25
C LEU A 317 -13.09 -6.29 -9.74
N LYS A 318 -11.92 -5.92 -10.26
CA LYS A 318 -11.20 -4.72 -9.82
C LYS A 318 -11.18 -3.58 -10.85
N PRO A 319 -12.27 -2.83 -11.10
CA PRO A 319 -12.18 -1.66 -11.96
C PRO A 319 -11.47 -0.48 -11.25
N ASN A 320 -10.93 0.45 -12.02
CA ASN A 320 -10.68 1.80 -11.51
C ASN A 320 -11.94 2.68 -11.61
N LEU A 321 -11.91 3.86 -10.99
CA LEU A 321 -13.04 4.79 -10.98
C LEU A 321 -13.52 5.19 -12.38
N GLY A 322 -12.60 5.34 -13.34
CA GLY A 322 -12.94 5.67 -14.73
C GLY A 322 -13.62 4.52 -15.46
N GLU A 323 -13.13 3.30 -15.26
CA GLU A 323 -13.74 2.07 -15.80
C GLU A 323 -15.14 1.84 -15.22
N LEU A 324 -15.30 2.02 -13.91
CA LEU A 324 -16.60 1.95 -13.25
C LEU A 324 -17.58 2.98 -13.83
N ALA A 325 -17.17 4.25 -13.90
CA ALA A 325 -18.00 5.33 -14.43
C ALA A 325 -18.39 5.09 -15.91
N ALA A 326 -17.46 4.57 -16.71
CA ALA A 326 -17.71 4.22 -18.11
C ALA A 326 -18.72 3.07 -18.23
N ALA A 327 -18.57 2.01 -17.42
CA ALA A 327 -19.48 0.87 -17.42
C ALA A 327 -20.89 1.25 -16.92
N ALA A 328 -20.97 2.03 -15.83
CA ALA A 328 -22.23 2.46 -15.24
C ALA A 328 -22.92 3.58 -16.03
N ARG A 329 -22.19 4.25 -16.94
CA ARG A 329 -22.63 5.44 -17.68
C ARG A 329 -23.13 6.56 -16.77
N THR A 330 -22.45 6.76 -15.64
CA THR A 330 -22.80 7.75 -14.60
C THR A 330 -21.55 8.37 -13.97
N SER A 331 -21.74 9.49 -13.25
CA SER A 331 -20.72 10.05 -12.38
C SER A 331 -20.44 9.14 -11.19
N CYS A 332 -19.18 9.07 -10.76
CA CYS A 332 -18.75 8.33 -9.58
C CYS A 332 -17.84 9.21 -8.70
N GLN A 333 -18.32 10.38 -8.25
CA GLN A 333 -17.51 11.34 -7.50
C GLN A 333 -17.64 11.21 -5.99
N THR A 334 -18.74 10.67 -5.47
CA THR A 334 -18.96 10.49 -4.02
C THR A 334 -18.87 9.02 -3.62
N ASN A 335 -18.76 8.73 -2.32
CA ASN A 335 -18.78 7.35 -1.81
C ASN A 335 -20.10 6.64 -2.18
N ALA A 336 -21.22 7.35 -2.03
CA ALA A 336 -22.55 6.83 -2.38
C ALA A 336 -22.66 6.55 -3.88
N GLU A 337 -22.21 7.46 -4.75
CA GLU A 337 -22.24 7.23 -6.21
C GLU A 337 -21.41 6.01 -6.63
N VAL A 338 -20.24 5.80 -6.01
CA VAL A 338 -19.40 4.62 -6.28
C VAL A 338 -20.11 3.34 -5.84
N GLU A 339 -20.69 3.34 -4.65
CA GLU A 339 -21.45 2.20 -4.13
C GLU A 339 -22.66 1.87 -5.03
N ASP A 340 -23.49 2.86 -5.36
CA ASP A 340 -24.67 2.67 -6.19
C ASP A 340 -24.31 2.14 -7.59
N ALA A 341 -23.27 2.71 -8.21
CA ALA A 341 -22.80 2.28 -9.52
C ALA A 341 -22.26 0.84 -9.49
N ALA A 342 -21.46 0.50 -8.49
CA ALA A 342 -20.91 -0.85 -8.32
C ALA A 342 -22.01 -1.88 -8.07
N ARG A 343 -22.93 -1.61 -7.13
CA ARG A 343 -24.04 -2.53 -6.80
C ARG A 343 -24.91 -2.82 -8.00
N LYS A 344 -25.26 -1.78 -8.77
CA LYS A 344 -26.05 -1.93 -9.99
C LYS A 344 -25.37 -2.84 -11.01
N ILE A 345 -24.08 -2.61 -11.28
CA ILE A 345 -23.34 -3.45 -12.23
C ILE A 345 -23.19 -4.88 -11.72
N MET A 346 -22.94 -5.06 -10.42
CA MET A 346 -22.80 -6.39 -9.81
C MET A 346 -24.09 -7.19 -9.92
N GLU A 347 -25.26 -6.55 -9.79
CA GLU A 347 -26.56 -7.16 -10.00
C GLU A 347 -26.75 -7.56 -11.48
N ASP A 348 -26.49 -6.64 -12.41
CA ASP A 348 -26.65 -6.87 -13.86
C ASP A 348 -25.70 -7.96 -14.41
N ALA A 349 -24.48 -8.04 -13.87
CA ALA A 349 -23.42 -8.92 -14.35
C ALA A 349 -23.22 -10.18 -13.49
N ALA A 350 -23.98 -10.38 -12.41
CA ALA A 350 -23.79 -11.49 -11.47
C ALA A 350 -22.32 -11.61 -10.98
N ILE A 351 -21.77 -10.50 -10.50
CA ILE A 351 -20.43 -10.43 -9.89
C ILE A 351 -20.60 -10.45 -8.37
N ASP A 352 -19.74 -11.19 -7.66
CA ASP A 352 -19.87 -11.38 -6.22
C ASP A 352 -19.34 -10.20 -5.40
N ALA A 353 -18.19 -9.66 -5.80
CA ALA A 353 -17.61 -8.46 -5.21
C ALA A 353 -16.88 -7.58 -6.21
N MET A 354 -16.81 -6.28 -5.90
CA MET A 354 -16.10 -5.29 -6.68
C MET A 354 -15.12 -4.49 -5.82
N MET A 355 -13.86 -4.44 -6.25
CA MET A 355 -12.80 -3.65 -5.63
C MET A 355 -12.50 -2.43 -6.50
N VAL A 356 -13.11 -1.30 -6.20
CA VAL A 356 -12.99 -0.07 -7.00
C VAL A 356 -11.80 0.75 -6.51
N SER A 357 -10.72 0.81 -7.31
CA SER A 357 -9.56 1.66 -6.99
C SER A 357 -9.85 3.12 -7.33
N ARG A 358 -9.62 4.03 -6.37
CA ARG A 358 -10.00 5.45 -6.40
C ARG A 358 -8.80 6.38 -6.26
N SER A 359 -7.65 5.97 -6.78
CA SER A 359 -6.40 6.75 -6.77
C SER A 359 -6.07 7.25 -5.36
N GLU A 360 -5.90 8.56 -5.16
CA GLU A 360 -5.59 9.19 -3.87
C GLU A 360 -6.65 8.99 -2.80
N ARG A 361 -7.87 8.58 -3.17
CA ARG A 361 -8.97 8.27 -2.23
C ARG A 361 -8.95 6.83 -1.75
N GLY A 362 -8.00 6.02 -2.22
CA GLY A 362 -7.79 4.63 -1.81
C GLY A 362 -8.66 3.64 -2.57
N LEU A 363 -9.39 2.79 -1.85
CA LEU A 363 -10.11 1.64 -2.40
C LEU A 363 -11.51 1.54 -1.80
N SER A 364 -12.53 1.24 -2.62
CA SER A 364 -13.85 0.82 -2.13
C SER A 364 -14.06 -0.66 -2.40
N LEU A 365 -14.39 -1.43 -1.35
CA LEU A 365 -14.85 -2.81 -1.47
C LEU A 365 -16.38 -2.83 -1.37
N VAL A 366 -17.03 -3.33 -2.41
CA VAL A 366 -18.49 -3.48 -2.50
C VAL A 366 -18.82 -4.96 -2.67
N GLU A 367 -19.61 -5.51 -1.76
CA GLU A 367 -20.08 -6.90 -1.77
C GLU A 367 -21.61 -6.94 -1.84
N ARG A 368 -22.18 -8.00 -2.40
CA ARG A 368 -23.63 -8.12 -2.64
C ARG A 368 -24.46 -7.90 -1.36
N ASP A 369 -24.09 -8.57 -0.27
CA ASP A 369 -24.86 -8.62 0.97
C ASP A 369 -24.12 -8.03 2.18
N ALA A 370 -23.08 -7.22 1.96
CA ALA A 370 -22.32 -6.58 3.03
C ALA A 370 -22.29 -5.04 2.90
N GLN A 371 -21.94 -4.39 4.01
CA GLN A 371 -21.71 -2.95 4.03
C GLN A 371 -20.45 -2.63 3.22
N THR A 372 -20.53 -1.61 2.36
CA THR A 372 -19.38 -1.13 1.60
C THR A 372 -18.28 -0.63 2.54
N ILE A 373 -17.05 -1.08 2.32
CA ILE A 373 -15.87 -0.64 3.07
C ILE A 373 -15.06 0.31 2.20
N HIS A 374 -14.71 1.47 2.75
CA HIS A 374 -13.84 2.44 2.09
C HIS A 374 -12.50 2.50 2.82
N PHE A 375 -11.44 2.08 2.14
CA PHE A 375 -10.08 2.16 2.63
C PHE A 375 -9.43 3.44 2.11
N SER A 376 -8.84 4.24 3.01
CA SER A 376 -8.04 5.41 2.63
C SER A 376 -6.76 4.98 1.90
N ALA A 377 -6.26 5.78 0.96
CA ALA A 377 -4.98 5.51 0.29
C ALA A 377 -3.84 5.45 1.32
N ARG A 378 -2.90 4.51 1.14
CA ARG A 378 -1.80 4.26 2.09
C ARG A 378 -0.42 4.70 1.57
N ALA A 379 -0.39 5.50 0.50
CA ALA A 379 0.83 6.05 -0.09
C ALA A 379 1.36 7.26 0.70
N LEU A 380 2.65 7.26 1.05
CA LEU A 380 3.32 8.40 1.68
C LEU A 380 3.79 9.44 0.64
N GLU A 381 4.33 8.96 -0.48
CA GLU A 381 4.79 9.76 -1.61
C GLU A 381 4.49 9.00 -2.91
N VAL A 382 4.00 9.69 -3.94
CA VAL A 382 3.65 9.10 -5.24
C VAL A 382 4.74 9.44 -6.25
N PHE A 383 5.49 8.43 -6.68
CA PHE A 383 6.53 8.54 -7.71
C PHE A 383 6.02 8.06 -9.07
N ASP A 384 5.48 6.84 -9.14
CA ASP A 384 4.97 6.25 -10.38
C ASP A 384 3.73 5.39 -10.08
N VAL A 385 2.61 5.66 -10.74
CA VAL A 385 1.36 4.90 -10.56
C VAL A 385 1.29 3.64 -11.42
N SER A 386 2.31 3.40 -12.25
CA SER A 386 2.37 2.26 -13.17
C SER A 386 2.38 0.93 -12.41
N GLY A 387 1.44 0.03 -12.74
CA GLY A 387 1.40 -1.32 -12.17
C GLY A 387 0.71 -1.43 -10.81
N ALA A 388 0.25 -0.34 -10.19
CA ALA A 388 -0.47 -0.40 -8.91
C ALA A 388 -1.75 -1.26 -8.99
N GLY A 389 -2.44 -1.24 -10.13
CA GLY A 389 -3.59 -2.12 -10.39
C GLY A 389 -3.21 -3.60 -10.43
N ASP A 390 -2.11 -3.94 -11.12
CA ASP A 390 -1.60 -5.31 -11.20
C ASP A 390 -1.21 -5.83 -9.81
N THR A 391 -0.57 -4.99 -9.00
CA THR A 391 -0.23 -5.29 -7.61
C THR A 391 -1.48 -5.56 -6.77
N MET A 392 -2.53 -4.73 -6.90
CA MET A 392 -3.79 -4.95 -6.17
C MET A 392 -4.41 -6.30 -6.52
N VAL A 393 -4.55 -6.60 -7.82
CA VAL A 393 -5.17 -7.85 -8.28
C VAL A 393 -4.35 -9.07 -7.85
N SER A 394 -3.03 -9.00 -7.98
CA SER A 394 -2.11 -10.05 -7.57
C SER A 394 -2.17 -10.32 -6.06
N THR A 395 -2.09 -9.25 -5.25
CA THR A 395 -2.15 -9.35 -3.78
C THR A 395 -3.50 -9.92 -3.32
N THR A 396 -4.60 -9.50 -3.96
CA THR A 396 -5.95 -10.01 -3.66
C THR A 396 -6.02 -11.51 -3.92
N ALA A 397 -5.55 -11.97 -5.07
CA ALA A 397 -5.59 -13.38 -5.44
C ALA A 397 -4.75 -14.26 -4.50
N VAL A 398 -3.54 -13.83 -4.17
CA VAL A 398 -2.65 -14.54 -3.23
C VAL A 398 -3.27 -14.60 -1.84
N ALA A 399 -3.81 -13.49 -1.33
CA ALA A 399 -4.43 -13.43 -0.01
C ALA A 399 -5.67 -14.33 0.09
N LEU A 400 -6.55 -14.30 -0.91
CA LEU A 400 -7.74 -15.17 -0.96
C LEU A 400 -7.37 -16.65 -1.05
N ALA A 401 -6.36 -17.00 -1.86
CA ALA A 401 -5.84 -18.36 -1.96
C ALA A 401 -5.25 -18.86 -0.64
N ALA A 402 -4.58 -17.98 0.11
CA ALA A 402 -4.07 -18.28 1.45
C ALA A 402 -5.16 -18.33 2.54
N GLY A 403 -6.44 -18.10 2.18
CA GLY A 403 -7.59 -18.21 3.08
C GLY A 403 -7.97 -16.93 3.81
N ALA A 404 -7.46 -15.76 3.39
CA ALA A 404 -7.95 -14.48 3.89
C ALA A 404 -9.42 -14.25 3.48
N ASP A 405 -10.17 -13.54 4.32
CA ASP A 405 -11.45 -12.99 3.90
C ASP A 405 -11.24 -11.78 2.96
N LEU A 406 -12.31 -11.40 2.26
CA LEU A 406 -12.22 -10.35 1.25
C LEU A 406 -11.87 -8.96 1.82
N PRO A 407 -12.40 -8.53 2.99
CA PRO A 407 -11.95 -7.30 3.63
C PRO A 407 -10.46 -7.27 3.91
N LEU A 408 -9.88 -8.35 4.45
CA LEU A 408 -8.44 -8.42 4.70
C LEU A 408 -7.65 -8.44 3.39
N ALA A 409 -8.07 -9.21 2.38
CA ALA A 409 -7.43 -9.21 1.07
C ALA A 409 -7.43 -7.82 0.41
N ALA A 410 -8.54 -7.07 0.54
CA ALA A 410 -8.67 -5.71 0.04
C ALA A 410 -7.78 -4.71 0.80
N GLU A 411 -7.65 -4.87 2.12
CA GLU A 411 -6.73 -4.06 2.93
C GLU A 411 -5.27 -4.29 2.51
N LEU A 412 -4.85 -5.57 2.41
CA LEU A 412 -3.51 -5.93 1.94
C LEU A 412 -3.22 -5.37 0.55
N ALA A 413 -4.18 -5.50 -0.38
CA ALA A 413 -4.06 -4.95 -1.73
C ALA A 413 -3.91 -3.43 -1.73
N ASN A 414 -4.63 -2.72 -0.88
CA ASN A 414 -4.54 -1.26 -0.77
C ASN A 414 -3.21 -0.80 -0.16
N VAL A 415 -2.66 -1.54 0.81
CA VAL A 415 -1.31 -1.28 1.37
C VAL A 415 -0.24 -1.57 0.33
N ALA A 416 -0.31 -2.73 -0.33
CA ALA A 416 0.59 -3.13 -1.40
C ALA A 416 0.64 -2.09 -2.53
N ALA A 417 -0.51 -1.61 -2.98
CA ALA A 417 -0.61 -0.51 -3.94
C ALA A 417 0.06 0.77 -3.43
N GLY A 418 -0.15 1.14 -2.16
CA GLY A 418 0.47 2.29 -1.53
C GLY A 418 2.01 2.22 -1.48
N ILE A 419 2.57 1.02 -1.34
CA ILE A 419 4.02 0.78 -1.38
C ILE A 419 4.55 0.95 -2.81
N VAL A 420 3.94 0.30 -3.80
CA VAL A 420 4.47 0.30 -5.17
C VAL A 420 4.36 1.65 -5.85
N VAL A 421 3.37 2.48 -5.52
CA VAL A 421 3.31 3.85 -6.07
C VAL A 421 4.45 4.74 -5.57
N GLY A 422 5.10 4.36 -4.48
CA GLY A 422 6.31 4.99 -3.97
C GLY A 422 7.59 4.56 -4.69
N LYS A 423 7.51 3.61 -5.62
CA LYS A 423 8.64 3.05 -6.37
C LYS A 423 8.57 3.48 -7.84
N VAL A 424 9.68 3.33 -8.57
CA VAL A 424 9.76 3.70 -10.00
C VAL A 424 9.53 2.48 -10.89
N GLY A 425 8.66 2.62 -11.91
CA GLY A 425 8.34 1.57 -12.87
C GLY A 425 7.28 0.59 -12.38
N THR A 426 7.11 -0.55 -13.09
CA THR A 426 6.26 -1.66 -12.63
C THR A 426 6.95 -2.44 -11.50
N ALA A 427 7.08 -1.76 -10.37
CA ALA A 427 7.67 -2.30 -9.16
C ALA A 427 6.75 -3.34 -8.53
N VAL A 428 7.37 -4.24 -7.77
CA VAL A 428 6.71 -5.30 -7.01
C VAL A 428 6.87 -5.06 -5.52
N VAL A 429 6.11 -5.79 -4.71
CA VAL A 429 6.14 -5.72 -3.24
C VAL A 429 6.34 -7.12 -2.69
N ASN A 430 7.23 -7.25 -1.70
CA ASN A 430 7.44 -8.51 -0.99
C ASN A 430 6.70 -8.54 0.35
N CYS A 431 6.64 -9.73 0.97
CA CYS A 431 5.96 -9.94 2.24
C CYS A 431 6.56 -9.12 3.40
N ASP A 432 7.88 -8.92 3.43
CA ASP A 432 8.53 -8.15 4.49
C ASP A 432 8.13 -6.68 4.41
N GLU A 433 8.16 -6.08 3.22
CA GLU A 433 7.70 -4.70 2.98
C GLU A 433 6.22 -4.53 3.34
N LEU A 434 5.38 -5.51 3.00
CA LEU A 434 3.96 -5.49 3.33
C LEU A 434 3.74 -5.58 4.85
N ALA A 435 4.45 -6.49 5.53
CA ALA A 435 4.39 -6.65 6.97
C ALA A 435 4.88 -5.41 7.72
N GLU A 436 6.03 -4.86 7.32
CA GLU A 436 6.59 -3.62 7.86
C GLU A 436 5.58 -2.48 7.73
N ARG A 437 4.97 -2.32 6.56
CA ARG A 437 4.00 -1.24 6.33
C ARG A 437 2.72 -1.42 7.13
N LEU A 438 2.23 -2.64 7.31
CA LEU A 438 1.07 -2.92 8.15
C LEU A 438 1.37 -2.63 9.63
N LEU A 439 2.54 -3.04 10.11
CA LEU A 439 3.00 -2.69 11.47
C LEU A 439 3.14 -1.18 11.65
N GLU A 440 3.70 -0.47 10.67
CA GLU A 440 3.74 0.99 10.69
C GLU A 440 2.33 1.59 10.75
N ILE A 441 1.35 1.08 9.99
CA ILE A 441 -0.03 1.55 10.02
C ILE A 441 -0.66 1.33 11.40
N GLU A 442 -0.49 0.15 11.99
CA GLU A 442 -0.94 -0.14 13.36
C GLU A 442 -0.27 0.80 14.40
N LEU A 443 1.00 1.13 14.18
CA LEU A 443 1.78 2.02 15.04
C LEU A 443 1.57 3.52 14.75
N THR A 444 1.04 3.91 13.58
CA THR A 444 0.72 5.29 13.15
C THR A 444 -0.75 5.67 13.35
N GLY A 445 -1.63 4.71 13.65
CA GLY A 445 -2.97 4.95 14.22
C GLY A 445 -3.07 5.91 15.44
N PRO A 446 -2.00 6.15 16.25
CA PRO A 446 -2.00 7.19 17.26
C PRO A 446 -2.14 8.62 16.68
N GLU A 447 -1.60 8.92 15.49
CA GLU A 447 -1.65 10.28 14.93
C GLU A 447 -3.09 10.71 14.58
N GLU A 448 -3.95 9.78 14.12
CA GLU A 448 -5.37 10.08 13.87
C GLU A 448 -6.15 10.47 15.14
N LYS A 449 -5.69 10.03 16.32
CA LYS A 449 -6.29 10.42 17.60
C LYS A 449 -5.78 11.78 18.07
N VAL A 450 -4.64 12.26 17.56
CA VAL A 450 -4.14 13.60 17.84
C VAL A 450 -4.85 14.58 16.92
N VAL A 451 -5.77 15.35 17.47
CA VAL A 451 -6.67 16.21 16.68
C VAL A 451 -6.61 17.66 17.17
N SER A 452 -6.99 18.59 16.29
CA SER A 452 -7.21 19.99 16.68
C SER A 452 -8.43 20.12 17.60
N ALA A 453 -8.50 21.22 18.35
CA ALA A 453 -9.65 21.52 19.20
C ALA A 453 -10.97 21.56 18.40
N ASP A 454 -10.96 22.17 17.21
CA ASP A 454 -12.15 22.26 16.35
C ASP A 454 -12.61 20.89 15.84
N ALA A 455 -11.67 20.03 15.45
CA ALA A 455 -11.98 18.66 15.03
C ALA A 455 -12.55 17.84 16.20
N ALA A 456 -12.00 18.03 17.41
CA ALA A 456 -12.53 17.39 18.61
C ALA A 456 -13.95 17.84 18.95
N VAL A 457 -14.32 19.11 18.71
CA VAL A 457 -15.70 19.58 18.90
C VAL A 457 -16.66 18.85 17.96
N ALA A 458 -16.30 18.69 16.69
CA ALA A 458 -17.10 17.92 15.73
C ALA A 458 -17.26 16.45 16.15
N ASP A 459 -16.19 15.84 16.66
CA ASP A 459 -16.23 14.47 17.19
C ASP A 459 -17.14 14.34 18.41
N VAL A 460 -17.07 15.31 19.32
CA VAL A 460 -17.93 15.40 20.50
C VAL A 460 -19.40 15.51 20.12
N GLU A 461 -19.76 16.37 19.16
CA GLU A 461 -21.13 16.50 18.68
C GLU A 461 -21.65 15.19 18.09
N ARG A 462 -20.84 14.52 17.28
CA ARG A 462 -21.15 13.21 16.71
C ARG A 462 -21.37 12.16 17.80
N TRP A 463 -20.52 12.12 18.83
CA TRP A 463 -20.67 11.18 19.94
C TRP A 463 -21.90 11.46 20.80
N ARG A 464 -22.25 12.73 21.01
CA ARG A 464 -23.50 13.11 21.69
C ARG A 464 -24.73 12.67 20.91
N GLN A 465 -24.74 12.82 19.59
CA GLN A 465 -25.82 12.32 18.73
C GLN A 465 -25.99 10.80 18.83
N GLN A 466 -24.90 10.08 19.14
CA GLN A 466 -24.89 8.64 19.40
C GLN A 466 -25.23 8.26 20.85
N GLY A 467 -25.57 9.23 21.70
CA GLY A 467 -25.87 9.01 23.12
C GLY A 467 -24.66 8.55 23.95
N LYS A 468 -23.43 8.83 23.49
CA LYS A 468 -22.20 8.46 24.21
C LYS A 468 -21.86 9.49 25.28
N ARG A 469 -21.43 9.00 26.45
CA ARG A 469 -20.92 9.83 27.53
C ARG A 469 -19.45 10.21 27.28
N ILE A 470 -19.10 11.47 27.41
CA ILE A 470 -17.80 12.02 27.04
C ILE A 470 -17.03 12.40 28.30
N GLY A 471 -15.83 11.86 28.43
CA GLY A 471 -14.92 12.15 29.53
C GLY A 471 -13.72 12.96 29.06
N PHE A 472 -13.25 13.85 29.94
CA PHE A 472 -12.07 14.67 29.71
C PHE A 472 -11.12 14.56 30.90
N THR A 473 -9.84 14.53 30.59
CA THR A 473 -8.74 14.69 31.54
C THR A 473 -7.64 15.48 30.87
N ASN A 474 -6.76 16.12 31.64
CA ASN A 474 -5.61 16.79 31.06
C ASN A 474 -4.40 16.76 31.98
N GLY A 475 -3.24 16.92 31.36
CA GLY A 475 -1.97 16.96 32.07
C GLY A 475 -0.78 17.11 31.14
N CYS A 476 0.39 17.12 31.78
CA CYS A 476 1.68 17.27 31.12
C CYS A 476 2.20 15.94 30.54
N PHE A 477 1.95 14.81 31.21
CA PHE A 477 2.33 13.46 30.77
C PHE A 477 3.78 13.33 30.26
N ASP A 478 4.73 14.03 30.90
CA ASP A 478 6.12 14.14 30.45
C ASP A 478 6.84 12.79 30.31
N LEU A 479 6.72 11.95 31.34
CA LEU A 479 7.08 10.53 31.26
C LEU A 479 5.91 9.73 31.82
N LEU A 480 5.30 8.90 30.97
CA LEU A 480 4.23 8.01 31.37
C LEU A 480 4.74 6.96 32.35
N HIS A 481 3.97 6.73 33.40
CA HIS A 481 4.25 5.75 34.45
C HIS A 481 2.93 5.11 34.88
N PRO A 482 2.94 4.01 35.66
CA PRO A 482 1.73 3.27 36.03
C PRO A 482 0.63 4.12 36.69
N GLY A 483 1.00 5.21 37.37
CA GLY A 483 0.05 6.16 37.95
C GLY A 483 -0.79 6.90 36.89
N HIS A 484 -0.17 7.36 35.80
CA HIS A 484 -0.89 7.96 34.67
C HIS A 484 -1.80 6.94 33.97
N VAL A 485 -1.31 5.71 33.76
CA VAL A 485 -2.13 4.64 33.16
C VAL A 485 -3.35 4.34 34.03
N SER A 486 -3.18 4.27 35.35
CA SER A 486 -4.29 4.08 36.29
C SER A 486 -5.29 5.25 36.27
N LEU A 487 -4.80 6.50 36.24
CA LEU A 487 -5.63 7.70 36.11
C LEU A 487 -6.49 7.66 34.83
N LEU A 488 -5.86 7.39 33.68
CA LEU A 488 -6.54 7.35 32.39
C LEU A 488 -7.52 6.18 32.29
N THR A 489 -7.18 5.03 32.87
CA THR A 489 -8.09 3.87 32.97
C THR A 489 -9.33 4.21 33.81
N GLN A 490 -9.14 4.87 34.96
CA GLN A 490 -10.24 5.35 35.79
C GLN A 490 -11.07 6.41 35.04
N ALA A 491 -10.42 7.29 34.27
CA ALA A 491 -11.11 8.27 33.46
C ALA A 491 -11.99 7.61 32.39
N ARG A 492 -11.45 6.64 31.65
CA ARG A 492 -12.22 5.87 30.67
C ARG A 492 -13.39 5.11 31.31
N SER A 493 -13.23 4.57 32.52
CA SER A 493 -14.32 3.87 33.22
C SER A 493 -15.51 4.76 33.58
N ALA A 494 -15.33 6.08 33.57
CA ALA A 494 -16.37 7.05 33.88
C ALA A 494 -17.13 7.57 32.65
N CYS A 495 -16.72 7.21 31.43
CA CYS A 495 -17.28 7.69 30.18
C CYS A 495 -17.30 6.58 29.11
N ASP A 496 -17.87 6.85 27.94
CA ASP A 496 -17.78 5.99 26.75
C ASP A 496 -16.67 6.41 25.79
N ARG A 497 -16.30 7.70 25.80
CA ARG A 497 -15.25 8.29 24.98
C ARG A 497 -14.36 9.17 25.84
N LEU A 498 -13.03 8.99 25.77
CA LEU A 498 -12.05 9.72 26.56
C LEU A 498 -11.22 10.67 25.69
N ILE A 499 -11.29 11.96 26.01
CA ILE A 499 -10.45 13.01 25.46
C ILE A 499 -9.36 13.39 26.47
N VAL A 500 -8.11 13.48 26.00
CA VAL A 500 -6.97 13.89 26.82
C VAL A 500 -6.43 15.23 26.31
N GLY A 501 -6.53 16.28 27.14
CA GLY A 501 -5.83 17.53 26.91
C GLY A 501 -4.35 17.40 27.31
N LEU A 502 -3.44 17.63 26.37
CA LEU A 502 -2.01 17.60 26.58
C LEU A 502 -1.43 19.02 26.57
N ASN A 503 -0.71 19.40 27.62
CA ASN A 503 -0.01 20.68 27.63
C ASN A 503 1.13 20.71 26.58
N SER A 504 1.20 21.79 25.81
CA SER A 504 2.31 22.07 24.87
C SER A 504 3.66 22.21 25.59
N ASP A 505 4.74 22.14 24.82
CA ASP A 505 6.10 22.32 25.35
C ASP A 505 6.25 23.69 26.01
N ASP A 506 5.73 24.75 25.38
CA ASP A 506 5.77 26.11 25.89
C ASP A 506 4.93 26.29 27.16
N SER A 507 3.75 25.65 27.23
CA SER A 507 2.91 25.64 28.43
C SER A 507 3.65 25.01 29.61
N ILE A 508 4.37 23.91 29.38
CA ILE A 508 5.11 23.22 30.44
C ILE A 508 6.35 24.00 30.87
N ARG A 509 7.10 24.61 29.94
CA ARG A 509 8.24 25.45 30.28
C ARG A 509 7.85 26.58 31.22
N ARG A 510 6.71 27.24 30.95
CA ARG A 510 6.17 28.29 31.84
C ARG A 510 5.76 27.75 33.21
N LEU A 511 5.15 26.56 33.27
CA LEU A 511 4.62 25.99 34.51
C LEU A 511 5.68 25.29 35.39
N LYS A 512 6.72 24.70 34.79
CA LYS A 512 7.67 23.80 35.47
C LYS A 512 9.15 24.16 35.28
N GLY A 513 9.45 25.17 34.45
CA GLY A 513 10.81 25.66 34.17
C GLY A 513 11.38 25.16 32.84
N GLU A 514 12.46 25.80 32.37
CA GLU A 514 13.10 25.59 31.06
C GLU A 514 13.58 24.14 30.82
N ASP A 515 13.94 23.41 31.88
CA ASP A 515 14.41 22.02 31.80
C ASP A 515 13.27 21.01 31.59
N ARG A 516 12.03 21.47 31.42
CA ARG A 516 10.82 20.66 31.22
C ARG A 516 10.00 21.21 30.05
N PRO A 517 9.39 20.35 29.21
CA PRO A 517 9.34 18.89 29.31
C PRO A 517 10.62 18.22 28.81
N VAL A 518 10.83 16.96 29.21
CA VAL A 518 11.93 16.11 28.71
C VAL A 518 11.58 15.54 27.33
N GLN A 519 10.30 15.23 27.10
CA GLN A 519 9.79 14.75 25.81
C GLN A 519 8.99 15.85 25.11
N THR A 520 9.15 15.95 23.78
CA THR A 520 8.37 16.91 22.97
C THR A 520 6.88 16.63 23.03
N GLU A 521 6.06 17.64 22.81
CA GLU A 521 4.59 17.53 22.81
C GLU A 521 4.06 16.50 21.83
N LEU A 522 4.67 16.39 20.65
CA LEU A 522 4.31 15.39 19.66
C LEU A 522 4.62 13.97 20.16
N ALA A 523 5.81 13.75 20.74
CA ALA A 523 6.17 12.45 21.30
C ALA A 523 5.20 12.03 22.43
N ARG A 524 4.87 12.97 23.32
CA ARG A 524 3.91 12.73 24.41
C ARG A 524 2.50 12.44 23.88
N ALA A 525 2.07 13.14 22.83
CA ALA A 525 0.77 12.95 22.20
C ALA A 525 0.64 11.56 21.57
N ILE A 526 1.66 11.11 20.83
CA ILE A 526 1.70 9.78 20.21
C ILE A 526 1.60 8.68 21.27
N VAL A 527 2.35 8.77 22.37
CA VAL A 527 2.30 7.73 23.41
C VAL A 527 0.92 7.69 24.09
N LEU A 528 0.29 8.84 24.34
CA LEU A 528 -1.07 8.89 24.88
C LEU A 528 -2.10 8.32 23.90
N ALA A 529 -1.98 8.65 22.62
CA ALA A 529 -2.88 8.17 21.58
C ALA A 529 -2.72 6.65 21.32
N SER A 530 -1.54 6.09 21.57
CA SER A 530 -1.27 4.65 21.49
C SER A 530 -2.03 3.84 22.56
N LEU A 531 -2.57 4.49 23.60
CA LEU A 531 -3.39 3.82 24.59
C LEU A 531 -4.77 3.52 24.01
N GLY A 532 -5.13 2.23 23.91
CA GLY A 532 -6.38 1.79 23.28
C GLY A 532 -7.67 2.37 23.89
N PHE A 533 -7.61 2.83 25.14
CA PHE A 533 -8.73 3.47 25.86
C PHE A 533 -8.74 5.01 25.77
N VAL A 534 -7.81 5.63 25.04
CA VAL A 534 -7.82 7.06 24.71
C VAL A 534 -8.38 7.23 23.31
N ASP A 535 -9.44 8.03 23.17
CA ASP A 535 -10.12 8.25 21.89
C ASP A 535 -9.56 9.47 21.16
N ARG A 536 -9.23 10.55 21.88
CA ARG A 536 -8.60 11.76 21.32
C ARG A 536 -7.56 12.37 22.24
N VAL A 537 -6.54 12.97 21.65
CA VAL A 537 -5.52 13.79 22.29
C VAL A 537 -5.54 15.17 21.65
N ILE A 538 -5.60 16.22 22.46
CA ILE A 538 -5.61 17.62 22.00
C ILE A 538 -4.45 18.34 22.66
N ILE A 539 -3.53 18.90 21.87
CA ILE A 539 -2.43 19.73 22.39
C ILE A 539 -2.95 21.15 22.59
N PHE A 540 -2.73 21.72 23.77
CA PHE A 540 -3.12 23.10 24.09
C PHE A 540 -1.99 23.88 24.74
N SER A 541 -1.91 25.17 24.41
CA SER A 541 -0.78 26.02 24.80
C SER A 541 -1.06 26.92 25.99
N GLU A 542 -2.32 27.04 26.41
CA GLU A 542 -2.73 27.79 27.58
C GLU A 542 -2.22 27.15 28.88
N ASP A 543 -2.16 27.94 29.96
CA ASP A 543 -1.73 27.44 31.27
C ASP A 543 -2.82 26.56 31.93
N THR A 544 -4.07 26.69 31.48
CA THR A 544 -5.23 25.95 31.97
C THR A 544 -6.09 25.43 30.84
N PRO A 545 -6.80 24.30 31.02
CA PRO A 545 -7.65 23.71 29.98
C PRO A 545 -9.02 24.40 29.85
N VAL A 546 -9.24 25.58 30.45
CA VAL A 546 -10.58 26.19 30.58
C VAL A 546 -11.24 26.40 29.23
N SER A 547 -10.53 26.99 28.26
CA SER A 547 -11.07 27.23 26.90
C SER A 547 -11.47 25.92 26.21
N LEU A 548 -10.69 24.84 26.40
CA LEU A 548 -11.06 23.52 25.87
C LEU A 548 -12.32 22.98 26.53
N LEU A 549 -12.49 23.17 27.84
CA LEU A 549 -13.67 22.70 28.58
C LEU A 549 -14.93 23.49 28.19
N GLU A 550 -14.82 24.79 27.90
CA GLU A 550 -15.93 25.62 27.43
C GLU A 550 -16.40 25.20 26.03
N ASN A 551 -15.46 24.84 25.15
CA ASN A 551 -15.76 24.43 23.78
C ASN A 551 -16.27 22.98 23.71
N LEU A 552 -15.60 22.05 24.40
CA LEU A 552 -15.93 20.63 24.33
C LEU A 552 -17.11 20.24 25.22
N GLN A 553 -17.32 20.94 26.35
CA GLN A 553 -18.36 20.65 27.35
C GLN A 553 -18.49 19.16 27.76
N PRO A 554 -17.41 18.47 28.17
CA PRO A 554 -17.45 17.05 28.51
C PRO A 554 -18.40 16.73 29.69
N ASP A 555 -19.06 15.57 29.65
CA ASP A 555 -19.99 15.13 30.71
C ASP A 555 -19.28 14.79 32.03
N VAL A 556 -17.99 14.44 31.97
CA VAL A 556 -17.18 14.16 33.15
C VAL A 556 -15.76 14.71 33.01
N LEU A 557 -15.32 15.50 33.99
CA LEU A 557 -13.94 15.91 34.16
C LEU A 557 -13.26 15.04 35.22
N VAL A 558 -12.18 14.37 34.84
CA VAL A 558 -11.42 13.47 35.70
C VAL A 558 -10.06 14.05 36.03
N LYS A 559 -9.71 14.09 37.32
CA LYS A 559 -8.43 14.58 37.83
C LYS A 559 -7.82 13.61 38.83
N GLY A 560 -6.50 13.64 38.98
CA GLY A 560 -5.82 12.85 40.03
C GLY A 560 -6.20 13.33 41.43
N ALA A 561 -6.21 12.42 42.41
CA ALA A 561 -6.56 12.73 43.81
C ALA A 561 -5.56 13.62 44.57
N ASP A 562 -4.57 14.22 43.87
CA ASP A 562 -3.68 15.25 44.44
C ASP A 562 -4.39 16.60 44.65
N TYR A 563 -5.60 16.77 44.10
CA TYR A 563 -6.41 18.00 44.19
C TYR A 563 -7.65 17.78 45.05
N LYS A 564 -8.01 18.75 45.89
CA LYS A 564 -9.40 18.83 46.42
C LYS A 564 -10.33 19.21 45.28
N ILE A 565 -11.61 18.81 45.35
CA ILE A 565 -12.60 19.10 44.30
C ILE A 565 -12.68 20.60 44.01
N ASP A 566 -12.51 21.44 45.03
CA ASP A 566 -12.56 22.90 44.93
C ASP A 566 -11.27 23.53 44.38
N GLU A 567 -10.21 22.74 44.18
CA GLU A 567 -8.91 23.14 43.61
C GLU A 567 -8.77 22.64 42.16
N VAL A 568 -9.78 21.94 41.62
CA VAL A 568 -9.78 21.44 40.25
C VAL A 568 -10.04 22.59 39.29
N VAL A 569 -8.98 22.99 38.58
CA VAL A 569 -9.05 23.97 37.48
C VAL A 569 -10.05 23.47 36.43
N GLY A 570 -11.11 24.28 36.19
CA GLY A 570 -12.21 23.96 35.27
C GLY A 570 -13.45 23.33 35.92
N ALA A 571 -13.45 23.08 37.23
CA ALA A 571 -14.61 22.48 37.91
C ALA A 571 -15.88 23.34 37.83
N ASP A 572 -15.77 24.65 38.00
CA ASP A 572 -16.91 25.57 37.93
C ASP A 572 -17.52 25.61 36.53
N VAL A 573 -16.68 25.58 35.50
CA VAL A 573 -17.10 25.53 34.09
C VAL A 573 -17.89 24.26 33.82
N VAL A 574 -17.35 23.11 34.21
CA VAL A 574 -18.00 21.81 33.98
C VAL A 574 -19.32 21.68 34.72
N ARG A 575 -19.37 22.17 35.97
CA ARG A 575 -20.61 22.18 36.77
C ARG A 575 -21.67 23.12 36.22
N ALA A 576 -21.28 24.25 35.60
CA ALA A 576 -22.22 25.24 35.09
C ALA A 576 -23.16 24.68 34.00
N TYR A 577 -22.71 23.72 33.20
CA TYR A 577 -23.52 23.02 32.21
C TYR A 577 -23.97 21.61 32.66
N GLY A 578 -23.80 21.27 33.94
CA GLY A 578 -24.31 20.03 34.53
C GLY A 578 -23.38 18.82 34.46
N GLY A 579 -22.11 19.01 34.10
CA GLY A 579 -21.11 17.93 34.09
C GLY A 579 -20.64 17.51 35.49
N GLU A 580 -20.08 16.30 35.57
CA GLU A 580 -19.58 15.69 36.81
C GLU A 580 -18.07 15.87 36.99
N ILE A 581 -17.60 16.03 38.24
CA ILE A 581 -16.18 16.01 38.58
C ILE A 581 -15.86 14.70 39.29
N LYS A 582 -14.85 13.96 38.81
CA LYS A 582 -14.36 12.74 39.47
C LYS A 582 -12.88 12.83 39.80
N LEU A 583 -12.55 12.44 41.03
CA LEU A 583 -11.17 12.31 41.48
C LEU A 583 -10.75 10.84 41.39
N ALA A 584 -9.75 10.57 40.57
CA ALA A 584 -9.16 9.25 40.43
C ALA A 584 -8.24 8.94 41.61
N LYS A 585 -8.35 7.73 42.16
CA LYS A 585 -7.55 7.28 43.31
C LYS A 585 -6.08 7.20 42.91
N LEU A 586 -5.21 7.79 43.74
CA LEU A 586 -3.76 7.71 43.58
C LEU A 586 -3.24 6.30 43.86
N VAL A 587 -2.29 5.85 43.05
CA VAL A 587 -1.50 4.65 43.32
C VAL A 587 -0.25 5.07 44.11
N PRO A 588 -0.02 4.57 45.34
CA PRO A 588 1.11 4.99 46.17
C PRO A 588 2.48 4.76 45.49
N GLY A 589 3.39 5.73 45.60
CA GLY A 589 4.81 5.57 45.25
C GLY A 589 5.19 5.77 43.77
N GLN A 590 4.30 6.33 42.93
CA GLN A 590 4.51 6.49 41.49
C GLN A 590 4.31 7.95 41.07
N SER A 591 5.38 8.74 40.93
CA SER A 591 5.35 10.07 40.30
C SER A 591 6.51 10.24 39.32
N SER A 592 6.30 10.98 38.23
CA SER A 592 7.37 11.29 37.25
C SER A 592 8.59 11.94 37.92
N THR A 593 8.40 12.72 38.99
CA THR A 593 9.48 13.33 39.78
C THR A 593 10.32 12.29 40.52
N ALA A 594 9.70 11.24 41.07
CA ALA A 594 10.40 10.16 41.78
C ALA A 594 11.14 9.20 40.83
N VAL A 595 10.60 8.96 39.63
CA VAL A 595 11.27 8.17 38.58
C VAL A 595 12.52 8.90 38.09
N ILE A 596 12.42 10.21 37.90
CA ILE A 596 13.55 11.02 37.42
C ILE A 596 14.59 11.22 38.52
N ALA A 597 14.20 11.42 39.78
CA ALA A 597 15.14 11.43 40.90
C ALA A 597 15.94 10.12 41.02
N LYS A 598 15.31 8.97 40.71
CA LYS A 598 16.01 7.67 40.60
C LYS A 598 16.96 7.58 39.41
N MET A 599 16.63 8.18 38.27
CA MET A 599 17.49 8.20 37.08
C MET A 599 18.65 9.21 37.18
N SER A 600 18.47 10.31 37.93
CA SER A 600 19.48 11.36 38.12
C SER A 600 20.46 11.10 39.27
N GLY A 601 20.39 9.95 39.95
CA GLY A 601 21.43 9.51 40.89
C GLY A 601 21.60 10.34 42.16
N ALA A 602 20.53 10.97 42.66
CA ALA A 602 20.58 11.77 43.88
C ALA A 602 19.69 11.16 44.99
N ASP A 603 20.08 10.01 45.54
CA ASP A 603 20.31 9.86 46.99
C ASP A 603 20.79 8.43 47.37
N SER A 604 22.02 8.35 47.89
CA SER A 604 22.47 7.44 48.97
C SER A 604 24.00 7.42 49.11
N SER A 605 24.61 8.59 49.24
CA SER A 605 26.00 8.72 49.70
C SER A 605 26.07 9.23 51.14
N ASN A 606 25.43 8.53 52.08
CA ASN A 606 25.91 8.57 53.46
C ASN A 606 25.51 7.33 54.28
N ARG A 607 26.35 6.29 54.21
CA ARG A 607 26.61 5.35 55.31
C ARG A 607 27.92 4.61 55.00
N SER A 608 29.04 5.26 55.28
CA SER A 608 30.33 4.62 55.41
C SER A 608 30.53 4.19 56.86
N ALA A 609 30.59 2.87 57.11
CA ALA A 609 31.42 2.26 58.17
C ALA A 609 31.40 0.72 58.08
N LEU A 610 32.38 0.21 57.35
CA LEU A 610 33.23 -0.98 57.61
C LEU A 610 32.66 -2.43 57.57
N PRO A 611 33.49 -3.40 57.10
CA PRO A 611 33.11 -4.79 56.84
C PRO A 611 33.60 -5.81 57.89
N ARG A 612 33.12 -7.06 57.72
CA ARG A 612 33.58 -8.37 58.28
C ARG A 612 32.81 -8.90 59.50
N ARG A 613 32.12 -10.04 59.34
CA ARG A 613 32.53 -11.38 59.84
C ARG A 613 31.41 -12.43 59.67
N PHE A 614 31.81 -13.59 59.12
CA PHE A 614 31.48 -14.99 59.47
C PHE A 614 30.17 -15.37 60.20
N GLN A 615 29.61 -16.50 59.72
CA GLN A 615 28.78 -17.53 60.40
C GLN A 615 27.37 -17.07 60.84
N ALA A 616 26.30 -17.83 60.65
CA ALA A 616 26.04 -19.24 60.34
C ALA A 616 24.77 -19.31 59.46
#